data_AF-A0A3D2R4Z5-F1
#
_entry.id   AF-A0A3D2R4Z5-F1
#
_cell.length_a   1.000
_cell.length_b   1.000
_cell.length_c   1.000
_cell.angle_alpha   90.00
_cell.angle_beta   90.00
_cell.angle_gamma   90.00
#
_symmetry.space_group_name_H-M   'P 1'
#
loop_
_entity.id
_entity.type
_entity.pdbx_description
1 polymer ?
#
loop_
_entity_poly.entity_id
_entity_poly.type
_entity_poly.pdbx_seq_one_letter_code
_entity_poly.pdbx_strand_id
1 'polypeptide(L)' 'DYVSNPHTCNFDAEAGIALNDHFFKLVAWYDNEYGYSAKLVELAQYVAKL' A
#
# COMPACT_ATOMS: atom_id res chain seq x y z
N ASP A 1 -3.26 -0.18 -12.96
CA ASP A 1 -2.26 0.77 -12.44
C ASP A 1 -2.84 1.60 -11.30
N TYR A 2 -1.99 2.00 -10.35
CA TYR A 2 -2.39 2.59 -9.07
C TYR A 2 -2.22 4.10 -9.02
N VAL A 3 -2.31 4.79 -10.16
CA VAL A 3 -2.08 6.25 -10.26
C VAL A 3 -3.04 7.01 -9.34
N SER A 4 -2.50 7.89 -8.50
CA SER A 4 -3.24 8.70 -7.51
C SER A 4 -4.04 7.87 -6.49
N ASN A 5 -3.59 6.65 -6.19
CA ASN A 5 -4.20 5.82 -5.16
C ASN A 5 -3.64 6.20 -3.76
N PRO A 6 -4.48 6.53 -2.76
CA PRO A 6 -4.04 6.96 -1.43
C PRO A 6 -3.59 5.81 -0.51
N HIS A 7 -3.82 4.55 -0.92
CA HIS A 7 -3.43 3.39 -0.11
C HIS A 7 -1.92 3.15 -0.21
N THR A 8 -1.30 2.88 0.93
CA THR A 8 0.13 2.59 1.04
C THR A 8 0.52 1.17 0.63
N CYS A 9 -0.46 0.28 0.46
CA CYS A 9 -0.25 -1.11 0.12
C CYS A 9 -1.54 -1.67 -0.50
N ASN A 10 -1.50 -1.98 -1.79
CA ASN A 10 -2.60 -2.64 -2.51
C ASN A 10 -2.14 -4.05 -2.85
N PHE A 11 -2.68 -5.05 -2.15
CA PHE A 11 -2.34 -6.45 -2.39
C PHE A 11 -2.88 -6.91 -3.75
N ASP A 12 -1.99 -7.49 -4.57
CA ASP A 12 -2.33 -8.05 -5.87
C ASP A 12 -2.45 -9.57 -5.75
N ALA A 13 -3.70 -10.03 -5.63
CA ALA A 13 -4.01 -11.45 -5.43
C ALA A 13 -3.67 -12.31 -6.64
N GLU A 14 -3.68 -11.73 -7.85
CA GLU A 14 -3.43 -12.44 -9.10
C GLU A 14 -1.93 -12.51 -9.43
N ALA A 15 -1.13 -11.56 -8.95
CA ALA A 15 0.33 -11.58 -9.11
C ALA A 15 1.08 -12.40 -8.04
N GLY A 16 0.39 -12.83 -6.98
CA GLY A 16 0.94 -13.68 -5.93
C GLY A 16 1.27 -15.10 -6.41
N ILE A 17 2.29 -15.73 -5.82
CA ILE A 17 2.68 -17.11 -6.14
C ILE A 17 2.89 -17.91 -4.85
N ALA A 18 2.23 -19.05 -4.73
CA ALA A 18 2.48 -20.04 -3.67
C ALA A 18 3.31 -21.20 -4.24
N LEU A 19 4.45 -21.52 -3.61
CA LEU A 19 5.24 -22.69 -3.98
C LEU A 19 4.74 -23.96 -3.27
N ASN A 20 4.33 -23.82 -2.01
CA ASN A 20 3.72 -24.85 -1.17
C ASN A 20 2.96 -24.17 -0.02
N ASP A 21 2.35 -24.97 0.87
CA ASP A 21 1.51 -24.50 1.99
C ASP A 21 2.26 -23.64 3.04
N HIS A 22 3.59 -23.49 2.91
CA HIS A 22 4.44 -22.75 3.84
C HIS A 22 5.36 -21.72 3.18
N PHE A 23 5.37 -21.60 1.84
CA PHE A 23 6.26 -20.68 1.14
C PHE A 23 5.55 -19.91 0.03
N PHE A 24 5.44 -18.60 0.24
CA PHE A 24 4.63 -17.70 -0.57
C PHE A 24 5.42 -16.45 -0.98
N LYS A 25 5.19 -16.00 -2.22
CA LYS A 25 5.58 -14.68 -2.71
C LYS A 25 4.32 -13.83 -2.83
N LEU A 26 4.22 -12.81 -1.99
CA LEU A 26 3.15 -11.82 -2.07
C LEU A 26 3.63 -10.62 -2.87
N VAL A 27 2.76 -10.07 -3.70
CA VAL A 27 3.02 -8.84 -4.45
C VAL A 27 2.00 -7.80 -4.01
N ALA A 28 2.48 -6.62 -3.68
CA ALA A 28 1.63 -5.49 -3.36
C ALA A 28 2.22 -4.22 -3.98
N TRP A 29 1.35 -3.37 -4.49
CA TRP A 29 1.71 -2.16 -5.19
C TRP A 29 1.30 -0.93 -4.39
N TYR A 30 2.04 0.15 -4.55
CA TYR A 30 1.65 1.46 -4.04
C TYR A 30 2.12 2.54 -5.00
N ASP A 31 1.33 3.61 -5.07
CA ASP A 31 1.78 4.84 -5.72
C ASP A 31 2.81 5.50 -4.81
N ASN A 32 4.07 5.54 -5.26
CA ASN A 32 5.18 6.04 -4.49
C ASN A 32 5.12 7.57 -4.27
N GLU A 33 4.40 8.30 -5.12
CA GLU A 33 4.22 9.74 -4.99
C GLU A 33 2.96 10.06 -4.19
N TYR A 34 1.81 9.56 -4.65
CA TYR A 34 0.52 9.94 -4.08
C TYR A 34 0.23 9.23 -2.76
N GLY A 35 0.51 7.93 -2.66
CA GLY A 35 0.24 7.16 -1.44
C GLY A 35 1.02 7.68 -0.24
N TYR A 36 2.29 8.05 -0.45
CA TYR A 36 3.11 8.67 0.59
C TYR A 36 2.60 10.07 0.98
N SER A 37 2.32 10.91 -0.01
CA SER A 37 1.82 12.28 0.21
C SER A 37 0.50 12.29 0.97
N ALA A 38 -0.43 11.40 0.63
CA ALA A 38 -1.71 11.26 1.32
C ALA A 38 -1.51 10.91 2.81
N LYS A 39 -0.58 10.01 3.13
CA LYS A 39 -0.31 9.64 4.53
C LYS A 39 0.35 10.74 5.34
N LEU A 40 1.18 11.58 4.74
CA LEU A 40 1.71 12.75 5.45
C LEU A 40 0.59 13.72 5.85
N VAL A 41 -0.40 13.94 4.98
CA VAL A 41 -1.56 14.78 5.30
C VAL A 41 -2.41 14.16 6.40
N GLU A 42 -2.70 12.86 6.32
CA GLU A 42 -3.43 12.14 7.38
C GLU A 42 -2.70 12.22 8.74
N LEU A 43 -1.37 12.04 8.73
CA LEU A 43 -0.54 12.16 9.93
C LEU A 43 -0.60 13.57 10.53
N ALA A 44 -0.49 14.61 9.70
CA ALA A 44 -0.61 16.00 10.16
C ALA A 44 -1.98 16.28 10.79
N GLN A 45 -3.05 15.75 10.21
CA GLN A 45 -4.41 15.86 10.77
C GLN A 45 -4.55 15.10 12.08
N TYR A 46 -3.92 13.93 12.21
CA TYR A 46 -3.91 13.16 13.46
C TYR A 46 -3.18 13.94 14.56
N VAL A 47 -1.99 14.47 14.28
CA VAL A 47 -1.21 15.27 15.23
C VAL A 47 -1.95 16.54 15.66
N ALA A 48 -2.65 17.21 14.75
CA ALA A 48 -3.41 18.43 15.07
C ALA A 48 -4.63 18.18 15.98
N LYS A 49 -5.06 16.92 16.13
CA LYS A 49 -6.18 16.52 17.00
C LYS A 49 -5.74 16.02 18.38
N LEU A 50 -4.43 15.88 18.60
CA LEU A 50 -3.82 15.56 19.91
C LEU A 50 -3.76 16.81 20.79
#